data_AF-A0A9J6FES4-F1
#
_entry.id   AF-A0A9J6FES4-F1
#
_cell.length_a   1.000
_cell.length_b   1.000
_cell.length_c   1.000
_cell.angle_alpha   90.00
_cell.angle_beta   90.00
_cell.angle_gamma   90.00
#
_symmetry.space_group_name_H-M   'P 1'
#
loop_
_entity.id
_entity.type
_entity.pdbx_description
1 polymer ?
#
loop_
_entity_poly.entity_id
_entity_poly.type
_entity_poly.pdbx_seq_one_letter_code
_entity_poly.pdbx_strand_id
1 'polypeptide(L)'
;MKLHAKDTFEKFRFGGELCVVGYAMHLVPYFFADRTLFLHHYLPALLYKILGLVVVLEHLDYVLCHVIKKKWLQLGFYGAAILWLLSVVYVFWRFSVFSYGTTALSAQDVLDLKWKDSWSFIIHRP
;
A
#
# COMPACT_ATOMS: atom_id res chain seq x y z
N MET A 1 -17.69 7.06 -28.05
CA MET A 1 -16.73 6.08 -27.48
C MET A 1 -15.30 6.62 -27.37
N LYS A 2 -14.69 7.19 -28.42
CA LYS A 2 -13.31 7.74 -28.36
C LYS A 2 -13.10 8.92 -27.38
N LEU A 3 -14.08 9.82 -27.23
CA LEU A 3 -13.99 10.94 -26.27
C LEU A 3 -13.91 10.46 -24.81
N HIS A 4 -14.74 9.48 -24.44
CA HIS A 4 -14.78 8.95 -23.08
C HIS A 4 -13.48 8.23 -22.70
N ALA A 5 -12.88 7.49 -23.64
CA ALA A 5 -11.59 6.83 -23.39
C ALA A 5 -10.46 7.83 -23.16
N LYS A 6 -10.48 8.96 -23.89
CA LYS A 6 -9.51 10.04 -23.70
C LYS A 6 -9.67 10.72 -22.34
N ASP A 7 -10.90 11.03 -21.92
CA ASP A 7 -11.18 11.61 -20.60
C ASP A 7 -10.71 10.70 -19.45
N THR A 8 -10.99 9.40 -19.52
CA THR A 8 -10.52 8.44 -18.51
C THR A 8 -9.00 8.34 -18.45
N PHE A 9 -8.32 8.37 -19.60
CA PHE A 9 -6.86 8.33 -19.64
C PHE A 9 -6.23 9.61 -19.06
N GLU A 10 -6.76 10.79 -19.37
CA GLU A 10 -6.27 12.05 -18.78
C GLU A 10 -6.47 12.09 -17.26
N LYS A 11 -7.60 11.57 -16.75
CA LYS A 11 -7.83 11.42 -15.31
C LYS A 11 -6.81 10.50 -14.65
N PHE A 12 -6.55 9.34 -15.25
CA PHE A 12 -5.53 8.41 -14.78
C PHE A 12 -4.15 9.05 -14.79
N ARG A 13 -3.78 9.73 -15.88
CA ARG A 13 -2.51 10.42 -16.03
C ARG A 13 -2.34 11.50 -14.96
N PHE A 14 -3.31 12.40 -14.82
CA PHE A 14 -3.26 13.48 -13.84
C PHE A 14 -3.20 12.94 -12.40
N GLY A 15 -4.04 11.95 -12.07
CA GLY A 15 -4.02 11.31 -10.75
C GLY A 15 -2.70 10.60 -10.47
N GLY A 16 -2.13 9.93 -11.47
CA GLY A 16 -0.82 9.28 -11.39
C GLY A 16 0.31 10.28 -11.19
N GLU A 17 0.35 11.35 -12.00
CA GLU A 17 1.31 12.45 -11.86
C GLU A 17 1.24 13.07 -10.46
N LEU A 18 0.03 13.40 -9.97
CA LEU A 18 -0.17 13.94 -8.64
C LEU A 18 0.34 13.01 -7.53
N CYS A 19 0.05 11.71 -7.64
CA CYS A 19 0.51 10.72 -6.65
C CYS A 19 2.04 10.55 -6.68
N VAL A 20 2.65 10.49 -7.86
CA VAL A 20 4.11 10.35 -8.01
C VAL A 20 4.84 11.60 -7.52
N VAL A 21 4.38 12.78 -7.91
CA VAL A 21 4.96 14.05 -7.45
C VAL A 21 4.78 14.21 -5.95
N GLY A 22 3.57 13.95 -5.43
CA GLY A 22 3.30 13.99 -3.99
C GLY A 22 4.19 13.02 -3.20
N TYR A 23 4.38 11.80 -3.70
CA TYR A 23 5.31 10.83 -3.13
C TYR A 23 6.75 11.35 -3.13
N ALA A 24 7.22 11.87 -4.26
CA ALA A 24 8.58 12.38 -4.40
C ALA A 24 8.81 13.58 -3.47
N MET A 25 7.88 14.54 -3.40
CA MET A 25 7.98 15.70 -2.51
C MET A 25 8.05 15.31 -1.04
N HIS A 26 7.40 14.22 -0.63
CA HIS A 26 7.42 13.74 0.75
C HIS A 26 8.54 12.74 1.03
N LEU A 27 9.32 12.31 0.04
CA LEU A 27 10.41 11.36 0.22
C LEU A 27 11.78 11.97 -0.09
N VAL A 28 11.91 12.65 -1.21
CA VAL A 28 13.19 13.19 -1.73
C VAL A 28 13.87 14.12 -0.72
N PRO A 29 13.19 15.05 -0.02
CA PRO A 29 13.85 15.93 0.94
C PRO A 29 14.56 15.19 2.08
N TYR A 30 14.10 13.98 2.44
CA TYR A 30 14.72 13.20 3.50
C TYR A 30 16.06 12.59 3.11
N PHE A 31 16.39 12.47 1.82
CA PHE A 31 17.73 12.03 1.39
C PHE A 31 18.82 13.07 1.65
N PHE A 32 18.44 14.35 1.80
CA PHE A 32 19.36 15.46 2.04
C PHE A 32 19.37 15.91 3.50
N ALA A 33 18.67 15.19 4.39
CA ALA A 33 18.56 15.57 5.79
C ALA A 33 19.72 14.97 6.62
N ASP A 34 20.51 15.81 7.27
CA ASP A 34 21.62 15.40 8.16
C ASP A 34 21.17 14.93 9.56
N ARG A 35 19.96 14.39 9.67
CA ARG A 35 19.40 13.93 10.96
C ARG A 35 18.97 12.46 10.88
N THR A 36 18.93 11.80 12.03
CA THR A 36 18.39 10.44 12.14
C THR A 36 16.93 10.41 11.72
N LEU A 37 16.59 9.50 10.80
CA LEU A 37 15.23 9.30 10.30
C LEU A 37 14.65 8.00 10.83
N PHE A 38 13.39 8.08 11.24
CA PHE A 38 12.58 6.95 11.67
C PHE A 38 11.42 6.73 10.70
N LEU A 39 10.81 5.54 10.75
CA LEU A 39 9.75 5.10 9.85
C LEU A 39 8.56 6.07 9.75
N HIS A 40 8.23 6.81 10.81
CA HIS A 40 7.11 7.75 10.78
C HIS A 40 7.29 8.89 9.76
N HIS A 41 8.54 9.27 9.44
CA HIS A 41 8.84 10.26 8.39
C HIS A 41 8.42 9.78 6.99
N TYR A 42 8.36 8.46 6.79
CA TYR A 42 7.94 7.85 5.53
C TYR A 42 6.41 7.74 5.39
N LEU A 43 5.64 7.86 6.47
CA LEU A 43 4.18 7.69 6.44
C LEU A 43 3.45 8.66 5.49
N PRO A 44 3.81 9.96 5.40
CA PRO A 44 3.21 10.85 4.41
C PRO A 44 3.45 10.38 2.97
N ALA A 45 4.67 9.93 2.65
CA ALA A 45 4.98 9.39 1.34
C ALA A 45 4.22 8.08 1.07
N LEU A 46 4.07 7.22 2.09
CA LEU A 46 3.28 5.99 1.98
C LEU A 46 1.81 6.26 1.61
N LEU A 47 1.21 7.35 2.10
CA LEU A 47 -0.16 7.72 1.74
C LEU A 47 -0.30 7.93 0.23
N TYR A 48 0.62 8.66 -0.40
CA TYR A 48 0.63 8.85 -1.86
C TYR A 48 0.81 7.54 -2.63
N LYS A 49 1.56 6.56 -2.08
CA LYS A 49 1.63 5.21 -2.67
C LYS A 49 0.30 4.47 -2.61
N ILE A 50 -0.43 4.58 -1.49
CA ILE A 50 -1.76 3.95 -1.34
C ILE A 50 -2.76 4.59 -2.31
N LEU A 51 -2.77 5.92 -2.41
CA LEU A 51 -3.62 6.64 -3.39
C LEU A 51 -3.26 6.27 -4.83
N GLY A 52 -1.97 6.22 -5.16
CA GLY A 52 -1.50 5.79 -6.47
C GLY A 52 -1.92 4.36 -6.82
N LEU A 53 -1.94 3.46 -5.83
CA LEU A 53 -2.44 2.09 -6.01
C LEU A 53 -3.93 2.09 -6.37
N VAL A 54 -4.76 2.92 -5.72
CA VAL A 54 -6.18 3.07 -6.07
C VAL A 54 -6.35 3.57 -7.50
N VAL A 55 -5.61 4.61 -7.90
CA VAL A 55 -5.63 5.17 -9.27
C VAL A 55 -5.28 4.10 -10.32
N VAL A 56 -4.27 3.27 -10.03
CA VAL A 56 -3.87 2.17 -10.93
C VAL A 56 -4.95 1.09 -10.99
N LEU A 57 -5.51 0.67 -9.85
CA LEU A 57 -6.57 -0.34 -9.81
C LEU A 57 -7.83 0.12 -10.55
N GLU A 58 -8.22 1.38 -10.41
CA GLU A 58 -9.36 1.97 -11.14
C GLU A 58 -9.10 1.95 -12.66
N HIS A 59 -7.90 2.33 -13.11
CA HIS A 59 -7.58 2.30 -14.53
C HIS A 59 -7.52 0.86 -15.08
N LEU A 60 -7.00 -0.09 -14.31
CA LEU A 60 -7.00 -1.51 -14.68
C LEU A 60 -8.42 -2.05 -14.81
N ASP A 61 -9.31 -1.72 -13.88
CA ASP A 61 -10.73 -2.07 -13.97
C ASP A 61 -11.36 -1.52 -15.25
N TYR A 62 -11.15 -0.23 -15.54
CA TYR A 62 -11.63 0.39 -16.77
C TYR A 62 -11.16 -0.36 -18.02
N VAL A 63 -9.86 -0.68 -18.10
CA VAL A 63 -9.26 -1.41 -19.23
C VAL A 63 -9.87 -2.80 -19.36
N LEU A 64 -10.05 -3.53 -18.26
CA LEU A 64 -10.65 -4.87 -18.26
C LEU A 64 -12.12 -4.83 -18.70
N CYS A 65 -12.90 -3.87 -18.20
CA CYS A 65 -14.32 -3.73 -18.45
C CYS A 65 -14.64 -3.19 -19.85
N HIS A 66 -13.90 -2.19 -20.33
CA HIS A 66 -14.26 -1.41 -21.51
C HIS A 66 -13.38 -1.67 -22.73
N VAL A 67 -12.12 -2.09 -22.54
CA VAL A 67 -11.17 -2.33 -23.64
C VAL A 67 -11.06 -3.82 -23.94
N ILE A 68 -10.71 -4.63 -22.94
CA ILE A 68 -10.45 -6.08 -23.12
C ILE A 68 -11.77 -6.87 -23.22
N LYS A 69 -12.76 -6.55 -22.38
CA LYS A 69 -14.11 -7.16 -22.38
C LYS A 69 -14.14 -8.69 -22.21
N LYS A 70 -13.08 -9.30 -21.66
CA LYS A 70 -13.01 -10.74 -21.38
C LYS A 70 -13.47 -11.00 -19.94
N LYS A 71 -14.64 -11.62 -19.79
CA LYS A 71 -15.27 -11.89 -18.47
C LYS A 71 -14.39 -12.71 -17.52
N TRP A 72 -13.63 -13.69 -18.02
CA TRP A 72 -12.75 -14.51 -17.19
C TRP A 72 -11.58 -13.70 -16.60
N LEU A 73 -11.04 -12.72 -17.33
CA LEU A 73 -10.01 -11.81 -16.82
C LEU A 73 -10.57 -10.85 -15.78
N GLN A 74 -11.79 -10.34 -15.98
CA GLN A 74 -12.49 -9.51 -14.99
C GLN A 74 -12.74 -10.30 -13.70
N LEU A 75 -13.25 -11.53 -13.80
CA LEU A 75 -13.47 -12.40 -12.65
C LEU A 75 -12.15 -12.71 -11.93
N GLY A 76 -11.08 -13.02 -12.66
CA GLY A 76 -9.76 -13.24 -12.10
C GLY A 76 -9.20 -12.00 -11.38
N PHE A 77 -9.37 -10.82 -11.96
CA PHE A 77 -8.96 -9.55 -11.35
C PHE A 77 -9.72 -9.26 -10.06
N TYR A 78 -11.06 -9.37 -10.05
CA TYR A 78 -11.84 -9.16 -8.83
C TYR A 78 -11.56 -10.21 -7.76
N GLY A 79 -11.41 -11.48 -8.14
CA GLY A 79 -11.01 -12.55 -7.23
C GLY A 79 -9.65 -12.27 -6.58
N ALA A 80 -8.66 -11.85 -7.38
CA ALA A 80 -7.35 -11.46 -6.89
C ALA A 80 -7.41 -10.22 -5.98
N ALA A 81 -8.21 -9.20 -6.33
CA ALA A 81 -8.38 -8.00 -5.52
C ALA A 81 -9.02 -8.31 -4.15
N ILE A 82 -10.06 -9.17 -4.12
CA ILE A 82 -10.69 -9.62 -2.88
C ILE A 82 -9.68 -10.41 -2.04
N LEU A 83 -8.96 -11.37 -2.64
CA LEU A 83 -7.95 -12.16 -1.93
C LEU A 83 -6.84 -11.26 -1.35
N TRP A 84 -6.40 -10.26 -2.11
CA TRP A 84 -5.43 -9.27 -1.65
C TRP A 84 -5.97 -8.45 -0.47
N LEU A 85 -7.21 -7.96 -0.53
CA LEU A 85 -7.84 -7.23 0.58
C LEU A 85 -7.99 -8.09 1.83
N LEU A 86 -8.41 -9.36 1.69
CA LEU A 86 -8.47 -10.31 2.81
C LEU A 86 -7.09 -10.52 3.43
N SER A 87 -6.04 -10.59 2.60
CA SER A 87 -4.66 -10.70 3.08
C SER A 87 -4.24 -9.46 3.87
N VAL A 88 -4.59 -8.25 3.40
CA VAL A 88 -4.32 -7.00 4.13
C VAL A 88 -5.00 -7.00 5.51
N VAL A 89 -6.28 -7.40 5.57
CA VAL A 89 -7.02 -7.49 6.85
C VAL A 89 -6.39 -8.54 7.77
N TYR A 90 -6.02 -9.69 7.24
CA TYR A 90 -5.35 -10.75 8.01
C TYR A 90 -4.00 -10.27 8.58
N VAL A 91 -3.16 -9.62 7.77
CA VAL A 91 -1.89 -9.04 8.23
C VAL A 91 -2.16 -7.98 9.30
N PHE A 92 -3.09 -7.05 9.08
CA PHE A 92 -3.44 -6.04 10.08
C PHE A 92 -3.88 -6.68 11.41
N TRP A 93 -4.76 -7.69 11.36
CA TRP A 93 -5.23 -8.37 12.56
C TRP A 93 -4.08 -9.06 13.31
N ARG A 94 -3.21 -9.79 12.59
CA ARG A 94 -2.04 -10.45 13.20
C ARG A 94 -1.09 -9.46 13.87
N PHE A 95 -0.88 -8.29 13.28
CA PHE A 95 0.03 -7.25 13.80
C PHE A 95 -0.66 -6.21 14.69
N SER A 96 -1.98 -6.31 14.90
CA SER A 96 -2.77 -5.34 15.67
C SER A 96 -2.27 -5.18 17.11
N VAL A 97 -1.66 -6.23 17.67
CA VAL A 97 -1.07 -6.21 19.02
C VAL A 97 0.01 -5.13 19.14
N PHE A 98 0.80 -4.86 18.09
CA PHE A 98 1.80 -3.79 18.11
C PHE A 98 1.18 -2.39 18.04
N SER A 99 0.01 -2.26 17.41
CA SER A 99 -0.67 -0.98 17.28
C SER A 99 -1.45 -0.60 18.55
N TYR A 100 -2.11 -1.57 19.18
CA TYR A 100 -2.99 -1.33 20.32
C TYR A 100 -2.37 -1.66 21.68
N GLY A 101 -1.33 -2.51 21.74
CA GLY A 101 -0.65 -2.85 22.99
C GLY A 101 -1.54 -3.55 24.02
N THR A 102 -2.60 -4.23 23.59
CA THR A 102 -3.65 -4.77 24.47
C THR A 102 -3.29 -6.08 25.18
N THR A 103 -2.23 -6.77 24.76
CA THR A 103 -1.79 -8.03 25.35
C THR A 103 -0.32 -7.98 25.72
N ALA A 104 0.03 -8.48 26.90
CA ALA A 104 1.42 -8.68 27.28
C ALA A 104 2.02 -9.80 26.41
N LEU A 105 3.04 -9.45 25.61
CA LEU A 105 3.75 -10.36 24.73
C LEU A 105 5.00 -10.90 25.42
N SER A 106 5.22 -12.22 25.38
CA SER A 106 6.50 -12.80 25.74
C SER A 106 7.55 -12.53 24.64
N ALA A 107 8.83 -12.70 24.97
CA ALA A 107 9.91 -12.58 23.97
C ALA A 107 9.72 -13.55 22.79
N GLN A 108 9.18 -14.75 23.04
CA GLN A 108 8.91 -15.73 21.99
C GLN A 108 7.77 -15.27 21.09
N ASP A 109 6.69 -14.71 21.65
CA ASP A 109 5.55 -14.21 20.85
C ASP A 109 5.97 -13.09 19.89
N VAL A 110 6.91 -12.24 20.32
CA VAL A 110 7.48 -11.18 19.47
C VAL A 110 8.34 -11.76 18.34
N LEU A 111 9.10 -12.83 18.61
CA LEU A 111 9.87 -13.52 17.59
C LEU A 111 8.98 -14.23 16.58
N ASP A 112 7.86 -14.82 17.01
CA ASP A 112 6.89 -15.47 16.13
C ASP A 112 6.16 -14.48 15.20
N LEU A 113 6.16 -13.19 15.54
CA LEU A 113 5.67 -12.10 14.70
C LEU A 113 6.72 -11.55 13.74
N LYS A 114 7.98 -11.98 13.86
CA LYS A 114 9.10 -11.50 13.04
C LYS A 114 9.14 -12.22 11.69
N TRP A 115 8.38 -11.71 10.73
CA TRP A 115 8.35 -12.27 9.36
C TRP A 115 9.59 -11.99 8.53
N LYS A 116 10.40 -11.00 8.91
CA LYS A 116 11.64 -10.65 8.22
C LYS A 116 12.78 -10.51 9.21
N ASP A 117 13.94 -11.08 8.87
CA ASP A 117 15.14 -11.05 9.72
C ASP A 117 15.61 -9.63 10.06
N SER A 118 15.40 -8.68 9.14
CA SER A 118 15.76 -7.28 9.31
C SER A 118 14.83 -6.49 10.23
N TRP A 119 13.75 -7.09 10.75
CA TRP A 119 12.88 -6.42 11.72
C TRP A 119 13.48 -6.55 13.12
N SER A 120 13.84 -5.41 13.70
CA SER A 120 14.41 -5.32 15.05
C SER A 120 13.32 -4.84 16.01
N PHE A 121 12.74 -5.77 16.78
CA PHE A 121 11.79 -5.44 17.84
C PHE A 121 12.50 -5.27 19.18
N ILE A 122 12.05 -4.30 19.98
CA ILE A 122 12.62 -4.02 21.29
C ILE A 122 12.05 -5.05 22.27
N ILE A 123 12.89 -6.02 22.66
CA ILE A 123 12.57 -7.01 23.69
C ILE A 123 13.25 -6.56 24.98
N HIS A 124 12.46 -6.19 25.99
CA HIS A 124 12.99 -5.95 27.33
C HIS A 124 13.28 -7.32 27.95
N ARG A 125 14.54 -7.58 28.32
CA ARG A 125 14.86 -8.76 29.14
C ARG A 125 14.32 -8.51 30.55
N PRO A 126 13.76 -9.54 31.22
CA PRO A 126 13.38 -9.44 32.62
C PRO A 126 14.59 -9.14 33.51
#